data_AF-A0A7S3ESA7-F1
#
_entry.id   AF-A0A7S3ESA7-F1
#
_cell.length_a   1.000
_cell.length_b   1.000
_cell.length_c   1.000
_cell.angle_alpha   90.00
_cell.angle_beta   90.00
_cell.angle_gamma   90.00
#
_symmetry.space_group_name_H-M   'P 1'
#
loop_
_entity.id
_entity.type
_entity.pdbx_description
1 polymer ?
#
loop_
_entity_poly.entity_id
_entity_poly.type
_entity_poly.pdbx_seq_one_letter_code
_entity_poly.pdbx_strand_id
1 'polypeptide(L)'
;AGRLAHHTIQLCANMPALRCSPPAARAVRTYLCCAYLAEASTVFLRLRGLTKGAGWPRTQQALLKALVLSFLASRTLNFPACTAMILRRETMLPPAVFRLHMFFAGAGILLNAGWLVQIISILKEERASARSS
;
A
#
# COMPACT_ATOMS: atom_id res chain seq x y z
N ALA A 1 4.66 -15.09 2.40
CA ALA A 1 5.15 -14.14 3.42
C ALA A 1 4.50 -12.75 3.34
N GLY A 2 4.56 -12.03 2.21
CA GLY A 2 4.13 -10.62 2.14
C GLY A 2 2.67 -10.32 2.52
N ARG A 3 1.70 -11.16 2.17
CA ARG A 3 0.28 -10.97 2.56
C ARG A 3 0.05 -11.10 4.07
N LEU A 4 0.73 -12.05 4.71
CA LEU A 4 0.62 -12.24 6.16
C LEU A 4 1.19 -11.02 6.89
N ALA A 5 2.39 -10.58 6.50
CA ALA A 5 3.01 -9.37 7.05
C ALA A 5 2.11 -8.15 6.88
N HIS A 6 1.48 -7.97 5.71
CA HIS A 6 0.52 -6.90 5.46
C HIS A 6 -0.67 -6.92 6.42
N HIS A 7 -1.29 -8.09 6.61
CA HIS A 7 -2.43 -8.21 7.53
C HIS A 7 -2.03 -8.05 9.00
N THR A 8 -0.83 -8.50 9.40
CA THR A 8 -0.29 -8.24 10.75
C THR A 8 -0.11 -6.74 10.98
N ILE A 9 0.48 -6.02 10.02
CA ILE A 9 0.64 -4.56 10.08
C ILE A 9 -0.73 -3.88 10.18
N GLN A 10 -1.69 -4.28 9.34
CA GLN A 10 -3.05 -3.76 9.38
C GLN A 10 -3.73 -4.01 10.74
N LEU A 11 -3.65 -5.22 11.27
CA LEU A 11 -4.26 -5.56 12.55
C LEU A 11 -3.69 -4.69 13.67
N CYS A 12 -2.36 -4.61 13.77
CA CYS A 12 -1.70 -3.82 14.80
C CYS A 12 -1.99 -2.31 14.66
N ALA A 13 -2.04 -1.79 13.43
CA ALA A 13 -2.36 -0.38 13.18
C ALA A 13 -3.84 -0.04 13.44
N ASN A 14 -4.76 -1.00 13.25
CA ASN A 14 -6.19 -0.78 13.50
C ASN A 14 -6.57 -0.90 14.99
N MET A 15 -5.82 -1.65 15.80
CA MET A 15 -6.13 -1.84 17.21
C MET A 15 -6.29 -0.53 18.00
N PRO A 16 -5.42 0.48 17.83
CA PRO A 16 -5.60 1.79 18.47
C PRO A 16 -6.87 2.53 18.06
N ALA A 17 -7.38 2.36 16.82
CA ALA A 17 -8.64 2.98 16.39
C ALA A 17 -9.88 2.43 17.13
N LEU A 18 -9.76 1.22 17.69
CA LEU A 18 -10.81 0.56 18.46
C LEU A 18 -10.66 0.76 19.97
N ARG A 19 -9.41 0.83 20.46
CA ARG A 19 -9.10 0.84 21.90
C ARG A 19 -8.88 2.21 22.51
N CYS A 20 -8.49 3.22 21.72
CA CYS A 20 -8.31 4.57 22.25
C CYS A 20 -9.66 5.27 22.50
N SER A 21 -9.69 6.19 23.46
CA SER A 21 -10.79 7.15 23.62
C SER A 21 -10.64 8.32 22.63
N PRO A 22 -11.73 9.04 22.31
CA PRO A 22 -11.64 10.33 21.63
C PRO A 22 -10.80 11.32 22.48
N PRO A 23 -9.98 12.21 21.87
CA PRO A 23 -9.85 12.48 20.43
C PRO A 23 -8.90 11.54 19.67
N ALA A 24 -8.07 10.76 20.36
CA ALA A 24 -7.05 9.91 19.74
C ALA A 24 -7.64 8.92 18.73
N ALA A 25 -8.73 8.22 19.07
CA ALA A 25 -9.38 7.28 18.14
C ALA A 25 -9.86 7.94 16.84
N ARG A 26 -10.33 9.19 16.89
CA ARG A 26 -10.74 9.92 15.68
C ARG A 26 -9.54 10.24 14.79
N ALA A 27 -8.45 10.72 15.39
CA ALA A 27 -7.21 10.98 14.65
C ALA A 27 -6.69 9.72 13.97
N VAL A 28 -6.69 8.58 14.68
CA VAL A 28 -6.28 7.28 14.14
C VAL A 28 -7.11 6.87 12.93
N ARG A 29 -8.44 6.94 13.04
CA ARG A 29 -9.34 6.58 11.94
C ARG A 29 -9.11 7.45 10.71
N THR A 30 -8.87 8.75 10.88
CA THR A 30 -8.65 9.67 9.74
C THR A 30 -7.47 9.26 8.88
N TYR A 31 -6.28 9.06 9.45
CA TYR A 31 -5.13 8.67 8.63
C TYR A 31 -5.19 7.20 8.20
N LEU A 32 -5.86 6.31 8.95
CA LEU A 32 -6.07 4.92 8.51
C LEU A 32 -6.98 4.85 7.29
N CYS A 33 -8.05 5.65 7.21
CA CYS A 33 -8.89 5.74 6.00
C CYS A 33 -8.05 6.10 4.76
N CYS A 34 -7.13 7.06 4.90
CA CYS A 34 -6.19 7.40 3.81
C CYS A 34 -5.27 6.21 3.50
N ALA A 35 -4.72 5.54 4.50
CA ALA A 35 -3.86 4.37 4.30
C ALA A 35 -4.58 3.23 3.55
N TYR A 36 -5.90 3.05 3.76
CA TYR A 36 -6.71 2.06 3.05
C TYR A 36 -6.86 2.33 1.54
N LEU A 37 -6.63 3.56 1.06
CA LEU A 37 -6.59 3.84 -0.38
C LEU A 37 -5.52 3.01 -1.10
N ALA A 38 -4.50 2.54 -0.39
CA ALA A 38 -3.48 1.62 -0.89
C ALA A 38 -4.05 0.29 -1.42
N GLU A 39 -5.24 -0.11 -0.98
CA GLU A 39 -5.91 -1.31 -1.47
C GLU A 39 -6.46 -1.13 -2.90
N ALA A 40 -6.55 0.11 -3.40
CA ALA A 40 -6.98 0.37 -4.78
C ALA A 40 -6.04 -0.28 -5.81
N SER A 41 -4.73 -0.30 -5.57
CA SER A 41 -3.78 -0.98 -6.46
C SER A 41 -4.01 -2.50 -6.51
N THR A 42 -4.60 -3.08 -5.45
CA THR A 42 -4.90 -4.52 -5.37
C THR A 42 -5.95 -4.93 -6.41
N VAL A 43 -6.85 -4.02 -6.81
CA VAL A 43 -7.84 -4.25 -7.87
C VAL A 43 -7.14 -4.55 -9.20
N PHE A 44 -6.21 -3.69 -9.62
CA PHE A 44 -5.46 -3.88 -10.87
C PHE A 44 -4.58 -5.13 -10.84
N LEU A 45 -3.98 -5.44 -9.69
CA LEU A 45 -3.21 -6.66 -9.51
C LEU A 45 -4.08 -7.91 -9.72
N ARG A 46 -5.28 -7.95 -9.14
CA ARG A 46 -6.23 -9.06 -9.28
C ARG A 46 -6.74 -9.17 -10.71
N LEU A 47 -7.12 -8.05 -11.33
CA LEU A 47 -7.56 -8.01 -12.73
C LEU A 47 -6.49 -8.56 -13.68
N ARG A 48 -5.21 -8.20 -13.46
CA ARG A 48 -4.09 -8.76 -14.23
C ARG A 48 -3.96 -10.28 -14.03
N GLY A 49 -4.09 -10.76 -12.80
CA GLY A 49 -4.05 -12.19 -12.49
C GLY A 49 -5.14 -12.98 -13.21
N LEU A 50 -6.38 -12.48 -13.21
CA LEU A 50 -7.53 -13.10 -13.88
C LEU A 50 -7.38 -13.16 -15.41
N THR A 51 -6.76 -12.14 -15.99
CA THR A 51 -6.63 -12.01 -17.44
C THR A 51 -5.41 -12.75 -18.00
N LYS A 52 -4.51 -13.28 -17.15
CA LYS A 52 -3.23 -13.88 -17.56
C LYS A 52 -3.40 -15.12 -18.46
N GLY A 53 -4.53 -15.83 -18.33
CA GLY A 53 -4.86 -17.00 -19.15
C GLY A 53 -5.69 -16.70 -20.41
N ALA A 54 -6.16 -15.46 -20.59
CA ALA A 54 -7.09 -15.11 -21.67
C ALA A 54 -6.42 -14.84 -23.03
N GLY A 55 -5.09 -14.83 -23.11
CA GLY A 55 -4.35 -14.61 -24.35
C GLY A 55 -4.44 -13.19 -24.93
N TRP A 56 -4.70 -12.17 -24.10
CA TRP A 56 -4.88 -10.77 -24.55
C TRP A 56 -3.67 -9.88 -24.18
N PRO A 57 -2.60 -9.85 -25.00
CA PRO A 57 -1.34 -9.19 -24.65
C PRO A 57 -1.48 -7.66 -24.48
N ARG A 58 -2.32 -7.00 -25.29
CA ARG A 58 -2.57 -5.54 -25.17
C ARG A 58 -3.25 -5.19 -23.84
N THR A 59 -4.21 -6.00 -23.42
CA THR A 59 -4.93 -5.83 -22.14
C THR A 59 -4.00 -6.08 -20.96
N GLN A 60 -3.13 -7.11 -21.03
CA GLN A 60 -2.11 -7.36 -20.01
C GLN A 60 -1.19 -6.15 -19.81
N GLN A 61 -0.68 -5.57 -20.89
CA GLN A 61 0.18 -4.40 -20.82
C GLN A 61 -0.54 -3.17 -20.26
N ALA A 62 -1.80 -2.94 -20.65
CA ALA A 62 -2.60 -1.85 -20.10
C ALA A 62 -2.83 -2.01 -18.60
N LEU A 63 -3.18 -3.23 -18.16
CA LEU A 63 -3.36 -3.56 -16.74
C LEU A 63 -2.06 -3.43 -15.95
N LEU A 64 -0.92 -3.80 -16.52
CA LEU A 64 0.38 -3.64 -15.88
C LEU A 64 0.75 -2.15 -15.71
N LYS A 65 0.51 -1.32 -16.73
CA LYS A 65 0.69 0.14 -16.62
C LYS A 65 -0.24 0.74 -15.57
N ALA A 66 -1.52 0.37 -15.56
CA ALA A 66 -2.48 0.81 -14.56
C ALA A 66 -2.10 0.35 -13.14
N LEU A 67 -1.57 -0.87 -13.00
CA LEU A 67 -1.03 -1.37 -11.75
C LEU A 67 0.16 -0.52 -11.27
N VAL A 68 1.13 -0.22 -12.13
CA VAL A 68 2.28 0.65 -11.76
C VAL A 68 1.79 2.03 -11.31
N LEU A 69 0.92 2.67 -12.10
CA LEU A 69 0.42 4.01 -11.80
C LEU A 69 -0.40 4.03 -10.50
N SER A 70 -1.32 3.09 -10.34
CA SER A 70 -2.12 2.97 -9.11
C SER A 70 -1.24 2.65 -7.90
N PHE A 71 -0.19 1.84 -8.04
CA PHE A 71 0.75 1.54 -6.97
C PHE A 71 1.58 2.77 -6.57
N LEU A 72 2.07 3.54 -7.54
CA LEU A 72 2.78 4.80 -7.27
C LEU A 72 1.88 5.79 -6.51
N ALA A 73 0.66 6.03 -7.01
CA ALA A 73 -0.27 6.97 -6.42
C ALA A 73 -0.75 6.52 -5.02
N SER A 74 -1.31 5.31 -4.93
CA SER A 74 -2.00 4.82 -3.73
C SER A 74 -1.08 4.32 -2.62
N ARG A 75 0.18 4.01 -2.93
CA ARG A 75 1.15 3.49 -1.96
C ARG A 75 2.37 4.37 -1.82
N THR A 76 3.05 4.69 -2.91
CA THR A 76 4.33 5.43 -2.84
C THR A 76 4.15 6.88 -2.40
N LEU A 77 3.12 7.57 -2.90
CA LEU A 77 2.83 8.95 -2.50
C LEU A 77 1.94 9.03 -1.26
N ASN A 78 0.96 8.12 -1.17
CA ASN A 78 -0.01 8.12 -0.08
C ASN A 78 0.61 7.77 1.29
N PHE A 79 1.56 6.84 1.38
CA PHE A 79 2.15 6.47 2.66
C PHE A 79 2.94 7.61 3.31
N PRO A 80 3.84 8.33 2.60
CA PRO A 80 4.46 9.54 3.13
C PRO A 80 3.46 10.60 3.58
N ALA A 81 2.38 10.81 2.82
CA ALA A 81 1.30 11.72 3.22
C ALA A 81 0.61 11.26 4.51
N CYS A 82 0.31 9.96 4.64
CA CYS A 82 -0.23 9.37 5.87
C CYS A 82 0.73 9.53 7.05
N THR A 83 2.03 9.32 6.85
CA THR A 83 3.06 9.54 7.87
C THR A 83 3.08 11.01 8.33
N ALA A 84 3.00 11.96 7.40
CA ALA A 84 2.90 13.38 7.73
C ALA A 84 1.63 13.70 8.54
N MET A 85 0.51 13.02 8.25
CA MET A 85 -0.71 13.15 9.06
C MET A 85 -0.53 12.59 10.47
N ILE A 86 0.18 11.48 10.66
CA ILE A 86 0.49 10.92 11.97
C ILE A 86 1.37 11.91 12.76
N LEU A 87 2.43 12.44 12.16
CA LEU A 87 3.32 13.44 12.77
C LEU A 87 2.56 14.68 13.26
N ARG A 88 1.65 15.22 12.44
CA ARG A 88 0.82 16.38 12.81
C ARG A 88 -0.17 16.11 13.96
N ARG A 89 -0.37 14.85 14.33
CA ARG A 89 -1.31 14.41 15.38
C ARG A 89 -0.57 13.88 16.62
N GLU A 90 0.75 14.04 16.70
CA GLU A 90 1.57 13.56 17.83
C GLU A 90 0.99 13.96 19.18
N THR A 91 0.60 15.23 19.35
CA THR A 91 0.02 15.75 20.61
C THR A 91 -1.33 15.16 20.98
N MET A 92 -2.03 14.53 20.03
CA MET A 92 -3.34 13.91 20.24
C MET A 92 -3.25 12.42 20.56
N LEU A 93 -2.07 11.81 20.45
CA LEU A 93 -1.87 10.37 20.58
C LEU A 93 -1.07 10.05 21.85
N PRO A 94 -1.43 8.98 22.59
CA PRO A 94 -0.55 8.48 23.64
C PRO A 94 0.84 8.13 23.06
N PRO A 95 1.95 8.40 23.76
CA PRO A 95 3.30 8.19 23.22
C PRO A 95 3.56 6.77 22.70
N ALA A 96 3.01 5.76 23.38
CA ALA A 96 3.11 4.36 22.95
C ALA A 96 2.39 4.12 21.62
N VAL A 97 1.20 4.70 21.44
CA VAL A 97 0.41 4.59 20.20
C VAL A 97 1.12 5.33 19.06
N PHE A 98 1.62 6.54 19.32
CA PHE A 98 2.38 7.29 18.32
C PHE A 98 3.61 6.51 17.82
N ARG A 99 4.44 5.97 18.74
CA ARG A 99 5.61 5.14 18.38
C ARG A 99 5.23 3.90 17.58
N LEU A 100 4.16 3.22 17.98
CA LEU A 100 3.63 2.05 17.27
C LEU A 100 3.25 2.41 15.82
N HIS A 101 2.52 3.51 15.63
CA HIS A 101 2.10 3.95 14.31
C HIS A 101 3.28 4.42 13.45
N MET A 102 4.27 5.11 14.02
CA MET A 102 5.48 5.50 13.29
C MET A 102 6.31 4.28 12.87
N PHE A 103 6.42 3.27 13.73
CA PHE A 103 7.06 1.99 13.39
C PHE A 103 6.37 1.31 12.21
N PHE A 104 5.04 1.17 12.26
CA PHE A 104 4.28 0.54 11.18
C PHE A 104 4.20 1.38 9.91
N ALA A 105 4.26 2.70 10.01
CA ALA A 105 4.40 3.57 8.85
C ALA A 105 5.73 3.30 8.11
N GLY A 106 6.84 3.19 8.86
CA GLY A 106 8.14 2.79 8.32
C GLY A 106 8.11 1.39 7.68
N ALA A 107 7.56 0.41 8.39
CA ALA A 107 7.41 -0.95 7.87
C ALA A 107 6.55 -1.00 6.59
N GLY A 108 5.48 -0.21 6.54
CA GLY A 108 4.61 -0.08 5.38
C GLY A 108 5.35 0.53 4.18
N ILE A 109 6.18 1.56 4.38
CA ILE A 109 7.01 2.15 3.32
C ILE A 109 7.98 1.11 2.75
N LEU A 110 8.70 0.38 3.62
CA LEU A 110 9.63 -0.66 3.18
C LEU A 110 8.94 -1.79 2.41
N LEU A 111 7.78 -2.25 2.89
CA LEU A 111 7.00 -3.28 2.22
C LEU A 111 6.53 -2.82 0.83
N ASN A 112 6.05 -1.57 0.72
CA ASN A 112 5.62 -1.00 -0.55
C ASN A 112 6.80 -0.79 -1.52
N ALA A 113 7.97 -0.38 -1.03
CA ALA A 113 9.18 -0.29 -1.84
C ALA A 113 9.56 -1.66 -2.43
N GLY A 114 9.54 -2.71 -1.60
CA GLY A 114 9.80 -4.09 -2.06
C GLY A 114 8.82 -4.54 -3.14
N TRP A 115 7.53 -4.27 -2.98
CA TRP A 115 6.52 -4.57 -4.00
C TRP A 115 6.69 -3.75 -5.29
N LEU A 116 7.07 -2.47 -5.19
CA LEU A 116 7.32 -1.63 -6.36
C LEU A 116 8.48 -2.19 -7.20
N VAL A 117 9.57 -2.61 -6.55
CA VAL A 117 10.70 -3.26 -7.23
C VAL A 117 10.25 -4.51 -7.98
N GLN A 118 9.42 -5.34 -7.36
CA GLN A 118 8.87 -6.55 -8.01
C GLN A 118 8.01 -6.21 -9.24
N ILE A 119 7.12 -5.21 -9.13
CA ILE A 119 6.27 -4.78 -10.25
C ILE A 119 7.13 -4.23 -11.39
N ILE A 120 8.18 -3.47 -11.10
CA ILE A 120 9.10 -2.94 -12.10
C ILE A 120 9.88 -4.08 -12.78
N SER A 121 10.31 -5.11 -12.05
CA SER A 121 10.98 -6.29 -12.64
C SER A 121 10.07 -6.96 -13.67
N ILE A 122 8.81 -7.20 -13.30
CA ILE A 122 7.80 -7.79 -14.20
C ILE A 122 7.63 -6.94 -15.46
N LEU A 123 7.58 -5.61 -15.32
CA LEU A 123 7.48 -4.70 -16.46
C LEU A 123 8.72 -4.76 -17.37
N LYS A 124 9.92 -4.90 -16.80
CA LYS A 124 11.16 -5.04 -17.58
C LYS A 124 11.19 -6.37 -18.34
N GLU A 125 10.83 -7.47 -17.68
CA GLU A 125 10.75 -8.80 -18.28
C GLU A 125 9.76 -8.83 -19.45
N GLU A 126 8.54 -8.31 -19.28
CA GLU A 126 7.55 -8.26 -20.36
C GLU A 126 8.00 -7.41 -21.56
N ARG A 127 8.71 -6.30 -21.30
CA ARG A 127 9.29 -5.47 -22.37
C ARG A 127 10.42 -6.17 -23.13
N ALA A 128 11.22 -6.98 -22.43
CA ALA A 128 12.29 -7.75 -23.05
C ALA A 128 11.71 -8.82 -23.99
N SER A 129 10.73 -9.61 -23.52
CA SER A 129 10.07 -10.64 -24.34
C SER A 129 9.37 -10.06 -25.57
N ALA A 130 8.78 -8.86 -25.46
CA ALA A 130 8.13 -8.20 -26.58
C ALA A 130 9.11 -7.66 -27.64
N ARG A 131 10.41 -7.52 -27.34
CA ARG A 131 11.45 -7.08 -28.28
C ARG A 131 12.14 -8.23 -29.00
N SER A 132 12.07 -9.44 -28.46
CA SER A 132 12.63 -10.66 -29.04
C SER A 132 11.65 -11.44 -29.93
N SER A 133 10.42 -10.94 -30.07
CA SER A 133 9.34 -11.50 -30.90
C SER A 133 9.19 -10.67 -32.17
#